data_AF-A0A1X2DE78-F1
#
_entry.id   AF-A0A1X2DE78-F1
#
_cell.length_a   1.000
_cell.length_b   1.000
_cell.length_c   1.000
_cell.angle_alpha   90.00
_cell.angle_beta   90.00
_cell.angle_gamma   90.00
#
_symmetry.space_group_name_H-M   'P 1'
#
loop_
_entity.id
_entity.type
_entity.pdbx_description
1 polymer ?
#
loop_
_entity_poly.entity_id
_entity_poly.type
_entity_poly.pdbx_seq_one_letter_code
_entity_poly.pdbx_strand_id
1 'polypeptide(L)'
;MDDRAESDLAWELADAVSPLLTDRDRSRFYAAIGSGESYTAIDTALQTMARQRAPISSELITKLTDWLGAYTHSADAPRLRRLLRAIESTR
;
A
#
# COMPACT_ATOMS: atom_id res chain seq x y z
N MET A 1 -18.05 1.61 0.45
CA MET A 1 -16.61 1.57 0.73
C MET A 1 -16.25 2.95 1.23
N ASP A 2 -15.59 3.06 2.38
CA ASP A 2 -15.15 4.36 2.88
C ASP A 2 -13.90 4.76 2.09
N ASP A 3 -14.07 5.53 1.02
CA ASP A 3 -12.96 6.11 0.24
C ASP A 3 -11.95 6.82 1.14
N ARG A 4 -12.42 7.36 2.28
CA ARG A 4 -11.58 7.96 3.32
C ARG A 4 -10.61 6.97 3.95
N ALA A 5 -11.05 5.76 4.33
CA ALA A 5 -10.18 4.77 4.96
C ALA A 5 -9.09 4.26 4.00
N GLU A 6 -9.43 4.19 2.70
CA GLU A 6 -8.45 3.85 1.65
C GLU A 6 -7.43 4.98 1.43
N SER A 7 -7.89 6.24 1.36
CA SER A 7 -7.00 7.39 1.25
C SER A 7 -6.08 7.55 2.46
N ASP A 8 -6.60 7.36 3.69
CA ASP A 8 -5.79 7.41 4.91
C ASP A 8 -4.72 6.31 4.91
N LEU A 9 -5.08 5.09 4.51
CA LEU A 9 -4.13 3.98 4.36
C LEU A 9 -3.06 4.28 3.31
N ALA A 10 -3.45 4.87 2.18
CA ALA A 10 -2.52 5.24 1.12
C ALA A 10 -1.53 6.32 1.59
N TRP A 11 -1.98 7.29 2.40
CA TRP A 11 -1.11 8.29 3.02
C TRP A 11 -0.13 7.67 4.03
N GLU A 12 -0.58 6.77 4.91
CA GLU A 12 0.32 6.07 5.84
C GLU A 12 1.39 5.25 5.09
N LEU A 13 0.99 4.56 4.01
CA LEU A 13 1.92 3.84 3.16
C LEU A 13 2.90 4.77 2.47
N ALA A 14 2.43 5.90 1.95
CA ALA A 14 3.27 6.89 1.29
C ALA A 14 4.37 7.40 2.23
N ASP A 15 4.07 7.63 3.51
CA ASP A 15 5.08 8.04 4.48
C ASP A 15 6.08 6.91 4.78
N ALA A 16 5.59 5.67 4.92
CA ALA A 16 6.44 4.51 5.13
C ALA A 16 7.37 4.19 3.93
N VAL A 17 6.91 4.42 2.69
CA VAL A 17 7.73 4.22 1.48
C VAL A 17 8.50 5.47 1.04
N SER A 18 8.14 6.66 1.52
CA SER A 18 8.81 7.93 1.22
C SER A 18 10.35 7.85 1.30
N PRO A 19 10.97 7.27 2.34
CA PRO A 19 12.43 7.14 2.40
C PRO A 19 13.02 6.12 1.41
N LEU A 20 12.19 5.22 0.86
CA LEU A 20 12.58 4.18 -0.10
C LEU A 20 12.36 4.63 -1.55
N LEU A 21 11.57 5.68 -1.77
CA LEU A 21 11.20 6.17 -3.09
C LEU A 21 12.13 7.30 -3.54
N THR A 22 12.29 7.40 -4.86
CA THR A 22 12.90 8.59 -5.46
C THR A 22 11.93 9.78 -5.36
N ASP A 23 12.44 11.01 -5.45
CA ASP A 23 11.59 12.22 -5.47
C ASP A 23 10.49 12.16 -6.53
N ARG A 24 10.79 11.54 -7.67
CA ARG A 24 9.85 11.37 -8.77
C ARG A 24 8.74 10.40 -8.40
N ASP A 25 9.07 9.25 -7.83
CA ASP A 25 8.09 8.25 -7.44
C ASP A 25 7.21 8.76 -6.29
N ARG A 26 7.83 9.44 -5.31
CA ARG A 26 7.12 10.08 -4.20
C ARG A 26 6.12 11.14 -4.68
N SER A 27 6.51 11.98 -5.63
CA SER A 27 5.62 12.98 -6.23
C SER A 27 4.45 12.31 -6.96
N ARG A 28 4.72 11.20 -7.68
CA ARG A 28 3.68 10.43 -8.37
C ARG A 28 2.72 9.76 -7.38
N PHE A 29 3.21 9.29 -6.25
CA PHE A 29 2.40 8.75 -5.17
C PHE A 29 1.42 9.77 -4.61
N TYR A 30 1.92 10.93 -4.20
CA TYR A 30 1.06 11.99 -3.65
C TYR A 30 0.04 12.49 -4.67
N ALA A 31 0.42 12.57 -5.95
CA ALA A 31 -0.50 12.90 -7.02
C ALA A 31 -1.60 11.83 -7.19
N ALA A 32 -1.26 10.53 -7.16
CA ALA A 32 -2.21 9.43 -7.28
C ALA A 32 -3.20 9.40 -6.11
N ILE A 33 -2.73 9.59 -4.88
CA ILE A 33 -3.61 9.64 -3.69
C ILE A 33 -4.53 10.87 -3.78
N GLY A 34 -4.00 12.02 -4.16
CA GLY A 34 -4.76 13.27 -4.32
C GLY A 34 -5.79 13.24 -5.47
N SER A 35 -5.58 12.40 -6.50
CA SER A 35 -6.52 12.23 -7.61
C SER A 35 -7.59 11.15 -7.34
N GLY A 36 -7.56 10.49 -6.19
CA GLY A 36 -8.46 9.38 -5.85
C GLY A 36 -8.00 8.01 -6.35
N GLU A 37 -6.78 7.90 -6.88
CA GLU A 37 -6.15 6.62 -7.24
C GLU A 37 -5.42 5.98 -6.04
N SER A 38 -6.09 5.96 -4.88
CA SER A 38 -5.54 5.40 -3.63
C SER A 38 -5.12 3.94 -3.81
N TYR A 39 -5.94 3.14 -4.50
CA TYR A 39 -5.62 1.76 -4.88
C TYR A 39 -4.28 1.63 -5.62
N THR A 40 -4.06 2.43 -6.68
CA THR A 40 -2.84 2.40 -7.49
C THR A 40 -1.62 2.77 -6.64
N ALA A 41 -1.78 3.74 -5.74
CA ALA A 41 -0.75 4.11 -4.78
C ALA A 41 -0.42 2.93 -3.84
N ILE A 42 -1.43 2.31 -3.22
CA ILE A 42 -1.25 1.16 -2.31
C ILE A 42 -0.52 0.00 -3.01
N ASP A 43 -0.95 -0.38 -4.23
CA ASP A 43 -0.30 -1.46 -5.00
C ASP A 43 1.16 -1.12 -5.32
N THR A 44 1.43 0.13 -5.74
CA THR A 44 2.81 0.57 -6.02
C THR A 44 3.68 0.54 -4.75
N ALA A 45 3.11 0.82 -3.57
CA ALA A 45 3.86 0.91 -2.32
C ALA A 45 4.29 -0.48 -1.90
N LEU A 46 3.33 -1.42 -1.94
CA LEU A 46 3.59 -2.82 -1.66
C LEU A 46 4.59 -3.42 -2.65
N GLN A 47 4.49 -3.11 -3.93
CA GLN A 47 5.48 -3.57 -4.91
C GLN A 47 6.88 -3.03 -4.61
N THR A 48 7.00 -1.75 -4.25
CA THR A 48 8.27 -1.13 -3.88
C THR A 48 8.84 -1.78 -2.63
N MET A 49 8.04 -1.93 -1.57
CA MET A 49 8.46 -2.56 -0.32
C MET A 49 8.87 -4.03 -0.52
N ALA A 50 8.12 -4.78 -1.33
CA ALA A 50 8.47 -6.16 -1.68
C ALA A 50 9.79 -6.25 -2.45
N ARG A 51 10.02 -5.33 -3.41
CA ARG A 51 11.27 -5.27 -4.18
C ARG A 51 12.47 -4.90 -3.31
N GLN A 52 12.29 -3.93 -2.41
CA GLN A 52 13.35 -3.43 -1.54
C GLN A 52 13.51 -4.23 -0.24
N ARG A 53 12.64 -5.22 0.00
CA ARG A 53 12.59 -6.01 1.24
C ARG A 53 12.52 -5.12 2.49
N ALA A 54 11.79 -4.02 2.38
CA ALA A 54 11.70 -3.06 3.46
C ALA A 54 10.83 -3.61 4.59
N PRO A 55 11.25 -3.43 5.86
CA PRO A 55 10.44 -3.83 7.00
C PRO A 55 9.16 -2.99 7.05
N ILE A 56 8.02 -3.67 7.11
CA ILE A 56 6.72 -3.05 7.38
C ILE A 56 6.35 -3.29 8.84
N SER A 57 5.84 -2.24 9.50
CA SER A 57 5.26 -2.33 10.84
C SER A 57 4.06 -3.27 10.88
N SER A 58 3.96 -4.12 11.89
CA SER A 58 2.82 -5.05 12.07
C SER A 58 1.46 -4.32 12.13
N GLU A 59 1.44 -3.07 12.58
CA GLU A 59 0.25 -2.23 12.55
C GLU A 59 -0.23 -1.95 11.12
N LEU A 60 0.69 -1.58 10.21
CA LEU A 60 0.40 -1.33 8.79
C LEU A 60 -0.11 -2.60 8.09
N ILE A 61 0.50 -3.75 8.40
CA ILE A 61 0.04 -5.07 7.94
C ILE A 61 -1.40 -5.34 8.37
N THR A 62 -1.73 -5.03 9.63
CA THR A 62 -3.08 -5.24 10.18
C THR A 62 -4.09 -4.35 9.46
N LYS A 63 -3.80 -3.04 9.31
CA LYS A 63 -4.65 -2.09 8.57
C LYS A 63 -4.86 -2.53 7.11
N LEU A 64 -3.80 -2.96 6.44
CA LEU A 64 -3.87 -3.50 5.07
C LEU A 64 -4.72 -4.76 4.98
N THR A 65 -4.61 -5.66 5.96
CA THR A 65 -5.38 -6.90 6.00
C THR A 65 -6.86 -6.63 6.23
N ASP A 66 -7.19 -5.68 7.11
CA ASP A 66 -8.56 -5.23 7.37
C ASP A 66 -9.16 -4.54 6.14
N TRP A 67 -8.41 -3.62 5.52
CA TRP A 67 -8.83 -2.97 4.28
C TRP A 67 -9.04 -4.00 3.15
N LEU A 68 -8.11 -4.95 2.96
CA LEU A 68 -8.27 -6.07 2.00
C LEU A 68 -9.40 -7.03 2.37
N GLY A 69 -9.81 -7.08 3.64
CA GLY A 69 -10.99 -7.79 4.11
C GLY A 69 -12.26 -7.11 3.64
N ALA A 70 -12.33 -5.78 3.78
CA ALA A 70 -13.44 -4.95 3.31
C ALA A 70 -13.49 -4.81 1.78
N TYR A 71 -12.34 -4.89 1.10
CA TYR A 71 -12.18 -4.77 -0.36
C TYR A 71 -12.36 -6.12 -1.09
N THR A 72 -13.15 -7.05 -0.54
CA THR A 72 -13.26 -8.45 -1.01
C THR A 72 -13.89 -8.60 -2.39
N HIS A 73 -14.62 -7.59 -2.88
CA HIS A 73 -15.31 -7.63 -4.17
C HIS A 73 -14.43 -7.22 -5.36
N SER A 74 -13.20 -6.76 -5.12
CA SER A 74 -12.29 -6.40 -6.20
C SER A 74 -11.47 -7.59 -6.68
N ALA A 75 -11.36 -7.73 -8.01
CA ALA A 75 -10.57 -8.77 -8.66
C ALA A 75 -9.09 -8.73 -8.27
N ASP A 76 -8.61 -7.58 -7.79
CA ASP A 76 -7.21 -7.38 -7.47
C ASP A 76 -6.84 -7.63 -6.00
N ALA A 77 -7.82 -7.81 -5.12
CA ALA A 77 -7.58 -8.11 -3.70
C ALA A 77 -6.70 -9.37 -3.48
N PRO A 78 -6.82 -10.47 -4.24
CA PRO A 78 -5.93 -11.62 -4.12
C PRO A 78 -4.47 -11.32 -4.47
N ARG A 79 -4.23 -10.40 -5.43
CA ARG A 79 -2.89 -9.99 -5.85
C ARG A 79 -2.20 -9.21 -4.73
N LEU A 80 -2.89 -8.24 -4.14
CA LEU A 80 -2.39 -7.45 -3.02
C LEU A 80 -2.10 -8.32 -1.79
N ARG A 81 -2.97 -9.28 -1.47
CA ARG A 81 -2.73 -10.26 -0.39
C ARG A 81 -1.45 -11.08 -0.61
N ARG A 82 -1.13 -11.45 -1.86
CA ARG A 82 0.12 -12.15 -2.17
C ARG A 82 1.34 -11.26 -1.98
N LEU A 83 1.28 -9.99 -2.39
CA LEU A 83 2.36 -9.02 -2.15
C LEU A 83 2.60 -8.82 -0.66
N LEU A 84 1.53 -8.65 0.13
CA LEU A 84 1.61 -8.52 1.58
C LEU A 84 2.34 -9.71 2.22
N ARG A 85 1.93 -10.94 1.88
CA ARG A 85 2.57 -12.17 2.38
C ARG A 85 4.03 -12.30 1.96
N ALA A 86 4.39 -11.84 0.76
CA ALA A 86 5.79 -11.88 0.30
C ALA A 86 6.68 -10.95 1.15
N ILE A 87 6.14 -9.79 1.56
CA ILE A 87 6.83 -8.86 2.44
C ILE A 87 6.96 -9.45 3.85
N GLU A 88 5.88 -10.01 4.40
CA GLU A 88 5.88 -10.68 5.71
C GLU A 88 6.88 -11.84 5.79
N SER A 89 6.94 -12.66 4.73
CA SER A 89 7.82 -13.85 4.69
C SER A 89 9.31 -13.50 4.52
N THR A 90 9.64 -12.23 4.31
CA THR A 90 11.03 -11.78 4.15
C THR A 90 11.71 -11.49 5.50
N ARG A 91 11.00 -11.66 6.62
CA ARG A 91 11.51 -11.51 7.98
C ARG A 91 12.29 -12.72 8.49
#